data_AF-A0A3D4FD80-F1
#
_entry.id   AF-A0A3D4FD80-F1
#
_cell.length_a   1.000
_cell.length_b   1.000
_cell.length_c   1.000
_cell.angle_alpha   90.00
_cell.angle_beta   90.00
_cell.angle_gamma   90.00
#
_symmetry.space_group_name_H-M   'P 1'
#
loop_
_entity.id
_entity.type
_entity.pdbx_description
1 polymer ?
#
loop_
_entity_poly.entity_id
_entity_poly.type
_entity_poly.pdbx_seq_one_letter_code
_entity_poly.pdbx_strand_id
1 'polypeptide(L)'
;HSEPEAVGNQRRILVSDLAGRSNVVMKAQELGFEVDNATPELKQILQRIKELEHEGYEFEAAEASMSLLIQKSLSHAEPPFKVDAYHVTMRMDHDFAICQATIKVQVGEEVEHTVAEGDGPVNALDAALRRGLMRFFPRQLKPVQLTDYKVRILDSSGGTAAKTRVFIESTDGRESWSTVGAHDNIVEASLRALIDSFEYRLTRKKKS
;
A
#
# COMPACT_ATOMS: atom_id res chain seq x y z
N HIS A 1 -38.48 37.39 -2.16
CA HIS A 1 -37.56 37.46 -1.02
C HIS A 1 -38.06 36.45 0.01
N SER A 2 -37.53 35.23 -0.04
CA SER A 2 -37.71 34.16 0.95
C SER A 2 -36.60 33.14 0.68
N GLU A 3 -35.66 32.97 1.60
CA GLU A 3 -34.62 31.93 1.51
C GLU A 3 -35.15 30.59 2.04
N PRO A 4 -34.89 29.46 1.37
CA PRO A 4 -35.20 28.13 1.89
C PRO A 4 -34.11 27.62 2.85
N GLU A 5 -34.59 27.09 3.98
CA GLU A 5 -33.83 26.46 5.05
C GLU A 5 -33.12 25.15 4.64
N ALA A 6 -31.98 24.92 5.31
CA ALA A 6 -31.56 23.66 5.93
C ALA A 6 -31.68 22.35 5.14
N VAL A 7 -30.53 21.83 4.70
CA VAL A 7 -30.21 20.39 4.92
C VAL A 7 -28.76 20.26 5.38
N GLY A 8 -28.60 19.65 6.55
CA GLY A 8 -27.42 19.71 7.38
C GLY A 8 -26.19 19.01 6.81
N ASN A 9 -25.05 19.68 6.96
CA ASN A 9 -23.76 19.03 7.03
C ASN A 9 -23.21 19.15 8.46
N GLN A 10 -23.91 18.56 9.42
CA GLN A 10 -23.31 18.30 10.73
C GLN A 10 -22.45 17.06 10.60
N ARG A 11 -21.13 17.29 10.52
CA ARG A 11 -20.10 16.27 10.58
C ARG A 11 -20.33 15.38 11.80
N ARG A 12 -20.71 14.14 11.54
CA ARG A 12 -20.96 13.05 12.50
C ARG A 12 -19.66 12.52 13.16
N ILE A 13 -18.70 13.38 13.50
CA ILE A 13 -17.34 12.97 13.89
C ILE A 13 -17.19 12.74 15.41
N LEU A 14 -18.11 13.22 16.25
CA LEU A 14 -17.96 13.11 17.71
C LEU A 14 -18.33 11.74 18.30
N VAL A 15 -18.93 10.84 17.51
CA VAL A 15 -19.16 9.42 17.90
C VAL A 15 -18.04 8.52 17.37
N SER A 16 -17.16 9.02 16.47
CA SER A 16 -16.20 8.17 15.75
C SER A 16 -14.86 7.97 16.45
N ASP A 17 -14.44 8.83 17.38
CA ASP A 17 -13.08 8.68 17.96
C ASP A 17 -12.97 7.48 18.91
N LEU A 18 -14.00 7.19 19.72
CA LEU A 18 -14.02 6.02 20.61
C LEU A 18 -14.36 4.71 19.87
N ALA A 19 -15.29 4.78 18.90
CA ALA A 19 -15.64 3.66 18.04
C ALA A 19 -14.47 3.28 17.11
N GLY A 20 -13.83 4.28 16.51
CA GLY A 20 -12.64 4.10 15.68
C GLY A 20 -11.46 3.55 16.47
N ARG A 21 -11.24 4.02 17.71
CA ARG A 21 -10.24 3.43 18.61
C ARG A 21 -10.51 1.96 18.88
N SER A 22 -11.74 1.62 19.28
CA SER A 22 -12.11 0.23 19.59
C SER A 22 -11.98 -0.67 18.36
N ASN A 23 -12.38 -0.19 17.19
CA ASN A 23 -12.26 -0.93 15.94
C ASN A 23 -10.80 -1.18 15.55
N VAL A 24 -9.92 -0.18 15.69
CA VAL A 24 -8.49 -0.34 15.41
C VAL A 24 -7.83 -1.32 16.39
N VAL A 25 -8.17 -1.25 17.68
CA VAL A 25 -7.68 -2.21 18.69
C VAL A 25 -8.14 -3.64 18.35
N MET A 26 -9.43 -3.82 18.08
CA MET A 26 -9.99 -5.12 17.69
C MET A 26 -9.29 -5.65 16.44
N LYS A 27 -9.12 -4.82 15.41
CA LYS A 27 -8.49 -5.24 14.17
C LYS A 27 -7.01 -5.57 14.37
N ALA A 28 -6.28 -4.79 15.17
CA ALA A 28 -4.90 -5.10 15.51
C ALA A 28 -4.77 -6.47 16.21
N GLN A 29 -5.69 -6.78 17.12
CA GLN A 29 -5.74 -8.08 17.80
C GLN A 29 -6.07 -9.24 16.85
N GLU A 30 -7.01 -9.05 15.92
CA GLU A 30 -7.29 -10.04 14.85
C GLU A 30 -6.06 -10.34 13.99
N LEU A 31 -5.25 -9.31 13.72
CA LEU A 31 -4.00 -9.41 12.97
C LEU A 31 -2.83 -9.98 13.81
N GLY A 32 -3.07 -10.28 15.09
CA GLY A 32 -2.12 -10.92 15.99
C GLY A 32 -1.19 -9.95 16.73
N PHE A 33 -1.55 -8.66 16.82
CA PHE A 33 -0.79 -7.68 17.61
C PHE A 33 -1.36 -7.56 19.03
N GLU A 34 -0.47 -7.51 20.02
CA GLU A 34 -0.80 -7.24 21.43
C GLU A 34 -1.00 -5.73 21.63
N VAL A 35 -2.11 -5.20 21.11
CA VAL A 35 -2.51 -3.80 21.25
C VAL A 35 -3.78 -3.72 22.08
N ASP A 36 -3.80 -2.77 23.01
CA ASP A 36 -4.94 -2.44 23.87
C ASP A 36 -5.05 -0.93 24.08
N ASN A 37 -6.03 -0.50 24.88
CA ASN A 37 -6.24 0.91 25.17
C ASN A 37 -5.11 1.57 25.98
N ALA A 38 -4.23 0.79 26.62
CA ALA A 38 -3.10 1.28 27.40
C ALA A 38 -1.78 1.30 26.60
N THR A 39 -1.77 0.71 25.40
CA THR A 39 -0.60 0.64 24.53
C THR A 39 -0.11 2.05 24.18
N PRO A 40 1.15 2.40 24.51
CA PRO A 40 1.68 3.76 24.32
C PRO A 40 1.58 4.26 22.87
N GLU A 41 1.83 3.36 21.91
CA GLU A 41 1.88 3.65 20.48
C GLU A 41 0.48 3.77 19.85
N LEU A 42 -0.58 3.37 20.55
CA LEU A 42 -1.94 3.36 19.98
C LEU A 42 -2.37 4.75 19.51
N LYS A 43 -1.98 5.82 20.21
CA LYS A 43 -2.28 7.19 19.77
C LYS A 43 -1.63 7.49 18.41
N GLN A 44 -0.38 7.06 18.21
CA GLN A 44 0.34 7.26 16.96
C GLN A 44 -0.26 6.41 15.83
N ILE A 45 -0.63 5.15 16.11
CA ILE A 45 -1.30 4.27 15.15
C ILE A 45 -2.60 4.91 14.65
N LEU A 46 -3.47 5.37 15.55
CA LEU A 46 -4.74 6.02 15.20
C LEU A 46 -4.53 7.29 14.37
N GLN A 47 -3.56 8.11 14.76
CA GLN A 47 -3.23 9.33 14.04
C GLN A 47 -2.76 9.01 12.62
N ARG A 48 -1.89 8.01 12.46
CA ARG A 48 -1.37 7.63 11.14
C ARG A 48 -2.44 7.02 10.23
N ILE A 49 -3.33 6.20 10.77
CA ILE A 49 -4.48 5.65 10.02
C ILE A 49 -5.35 6.81 9.52
N LYS A 50 -5.71 7.76 10.39
CA LYS A 50 -6.55 8.90 10.04
C LYS A 50 -5.92 9.79 8.97
N GLU A 51 -4.61 10.03 9.05
CA GLU A 51 -3.86 10.76 8.03
C GLU A 51 -3.92 10.05 6.68
N LEU A 52 -3.64 8.74 6.65
CA LEU A 52 -3.64 7.96 5.43
C LEU A 52 -5.06 7.83 4.83
N GLU A 53 -6.09 7.67 5.65
CA GLU A 53 -7.48 7.69 5.19
C GLU A 53 -7.84 9.05 4.54
N HIS A 54 -7.36 10.16 5.10
CA HIS A 54 -7.49 11.47 4.48
C HIS A 54 -6.71 11.59 3.16
N GLU A 55 -5.55 10.95 3.08
CA GLU A 55 -4.77 10.77 1.84
C GLU A 55 -5.40 9.75 0.87
N GLY A 56 -6.55 9.17 1.21
CA GLY A 56 -7.30 8.29 0.33
C GLY A 56 -7.01 6.80 0.50
N TYR A 57 -6.35 6.34 1.55
CA TYR A 57 -6.21 4.92 1.87
C TYR A 57 -7.54 4.33 2.39
N GLU A 58 -7.69 3.01 2.27
CA GLU A 58 -8.82 2.25 2.85
C GLU A 58 -8.26 0.91 3.34
N PHE A 59 -8.10 0.78 4.66
CA PHE A 59 -7.44 -0.36 5.27
C PHE A 59 -8.37 -1.57 5.47
N GLU A 60 -9.69 -1.37 5.45
CA GLU A 60 -10.67 -2.46 5.63
C GLU A 60 -10.49 -3.59 4.60
N ALA A 61 -10.16 -3.23 3.36
CA ALA A 61 -9.90 -4.17 2.26
C ALA A 61 -8.40 -4.48 2.05
N ALA A 62 -7.52 -4.03 2.94
CA ALA A 62 -6.07 -4.13 2.79
C ALA A 62 -5.36 -4.41 4.12
N GLU A 63 -5.66 -5.57 4.68
CA GLU A 63 -5.16 -6.00 5.99
C GLU A 63 -3.63 -6.08 6.10
N ALA A 64 -2.92 -6.37 5.01
CA ALA A 64 -1.46 -6.43 5.03
C ALA A 64 -0.85 -5.03 5.18
N SER A 65 -1.37 -4.03 4.47
CA SER A 65 -0.95 -2.63 4.64
C SER A 65 -1.26 -2.12 6.06
N MET A 66 -2.41 -2.50 6.63
CA MET A 66 -2.72 -2.16 8.03
C MET A 66 -1.76 -2.84 9.02
N SER A 67 -1.45 -4.12 8.79
CA SER A 67 -0.51 -4.88 9.62
C SER A 67 0.87 -4.25 9.62
N LEU A 68 1.37 -3.83 8.46
CA LEU A 68 2.66 -3.15 8.33
C LEU A 68 2.67 -1.81 9.07
N LEU A 69 1.61 -1.02 8.96
CA LEU A 69 1.47 0.25 9.68
C LEU A 69 1.56 0.05 11.18
N ILE A 70 0.81 -0.93 11.72
CA ILE A 70 0.82 -1.26 13.14
C ILE A 70 2.21 -1.76 13.55
N GLN A 71 2.78 -2.70 12.80
CA GLN A 71 4.11 -3.26 13.07
C GLN A 71 5.21 -2.18 13.14
N LYS A 72 5.22 -1.25 12.16
CA LYS A 72 6.17 -0.13 12.12
C LYS A 72 6.00 0.81 13.31
N SER A 73 4.76 1.02 13.73
CA SER A 73 4.45 1.88 14.89
C SER A 73 4.90 1.24 16.21
N LEU A 74 4.77 -0.09 16.35
CA LEU A 74 5.12 -0.82 17.58
C LEU A 74 6.61 -1.15 17.72
N SER A 75 7.24 -1.63 16.64
CA SER A 75 8.60 -2.19 16.71
C SER A 75 9.69 -1.17 16.42
N HIS A 76 9.34 -0.05 15.79
CA HIS A 76 10.28 0.90 15.20
C HIS A 76 11.36 0.22 14.31
N ALA A 77 11.07 -0.97 13.80
CA ALA A 77 11.99 -1.73 12.98
C ALA A 77 12.11 -1.09 11.59
N GLU A 78 13.33 -1.08 11.05
CA GLU A 78 13.52 -0.69 9.67
C GLU A 78 12.89 -1.71 8.71
N PRO A 79 12.33 -1.25 7.58
CA PRO A 79 11.82 -2.16 6.57
C PRO A 79 12.96 -3.00 5.99
N PRO A 80 12.68 -4.24 5.54
CA PRO A 80 13.67 -5.13 4.96
C PRO A 80 14.32 -4.59 3.68
N PHE A 81 13.67 -3.64 3.00
CA PHE A 81 14.20 -2.92 1.87
C PHE A 81 13.59 -1.51 1.78
N LYS A 82 14.24 -0.63 1.02
CA LYS A 82 13.74 0.70 0.65
C LYS A 82 13.79 0.84 -0.87
N VAL A 83 12.82 1.55 -1.44
CA VAL A 83 12.87 1.96 -2.86
C VAL A 83 13.37 3.40 -2.88
N ASP A 84 14.58 3.60 -3.37
CA ASP A 84 15.24 4.91 -3.38
C ASP A 84 14.76 5.77 -4.55
N ALA A 85 14.55 5.13 -5.71
CA ALA A 85 14.17 5.80 -6.94
C ALA A 85 13.53 4.82 -7.91
N TYR A 86 12.63 5.31 -8.75
CA TYR A 86 12.12 4.58 -9.90
C TYR A 86 11.97 5.52 -11.10
N HIS A 87 12.03 4.94 -12.29
CA HIS A 87 11.77 5.62 -13.54
C HIS A 87 10.95 4.71 -14.44
N VAL A 88 9.84 5.20 -14.97
CA VAL A 88 8.97 4.43 -15.87
C VAL A 88 8.80 5.20 -17.16
N THR A 89 9.06 4.54 -18.27
CA THR A 89 8.88 5.07 -19.62
C THR A 89 7.93 4.20 -20.39
N MET A 90 7.02 4.83 -21.12
CA MET A 90 6.19 4.19 -22.13
C MET A 90 6.40 4.93 -23.44
N ARG A 91 6.77 4.20 -24.49
CA ARG A 91 6.86 4.73 -25.84
C ARG A 91 5.96 3.89 -26.75
N MET A 92 5.14 4.57 -27.53
CA MET A 92 4.44 3.98 -28.65
C MET A 92 5.23 4.28 -29.91
N ASP A 93 5.61 3.25 -30.65
CA ASP A 93 6.22 3.37 -31.97
C ASP A 93 5.43 2.47 -32.94
N HIS A 94 4.68 3.11 -33.84
CA HIS A 94 3.67 2.45 -34.67
C HIS A 94 2.75 1.52 -33.84
N ASP A 95 2.69 0.23 -34.17
CA ASP A 95 1.80 -0.76 -33.56
C ASP A 95 2.32 -1.37 -32.24
N PHE A 96 3.52 -0.98 -31.80
CA PHE A 96 4.14 -1.53 -30.58
C PHE A 96 4.25 -0.48 -29.48
N ALA A 97 3.70 -0.81 -28.31
CA ALA A 97 3.94 -0.08 -27.08
C ALA A 97 5.04 -0.79 -26.28
N ILE A 98 6.15 -0.10 -26.03
CA ILE A 98 7.23 -0.57 -25.17
C ILE A 98 7.09 0.15 -23.83
N CYS A 99 6.82 -0.60 -22.76
CA CYS A 99 6.88 -0.09 -21.39
C CYS A 99 8.12 -0.65 -20.70
N GLN A 100 8.90 0.23 -20.11
CA GLN A 100 10.11 -0.11 -19.36
C GLN A 100 10.08 0.61 -18.02
N ALA A 101 10.50 -0.10 -16.97
CA ALA A 101 10.71 0.47 -15.66
C ALA A 101 12.13 0.16 -15.19
N THR A 102 12.70 1.14 -14.50
CA THR A 102 13.97 1.07 -13.83
C THR A 102 13.74 1.39 -12.36
N ILE A 103 14.35 0.63 -11.45
CA ILE A 103 14.16 0.82 -10.01
C ILE A 103 15.49 0.64 -9.26
N LYS A 104 15.70 1.49 -8.26
CA LYS A 104 16.81 1.42 -7.33
C LYS A 104 16.28 0.99 -5.97
N VAL A 105 16.72 -0.17 -5.51
CA VAL A 105 16.33 -0.75 -4.23
C VAL A 105 17.54 -0.84 -3.31
N GLN A 106 17.35 -0.53 -2.03
CA GLN A 106 18.37 -0.64 -1.00
C GLN A 106 17.97 -1.73 0.02
N VAL A 107 18.89 -2.64 0.34
CA VAL A 107 18.76 -3.68 1.37
C VAL A 107 19.96 -3.57 2.31
N GLY A 108 19.75 -3.07 3.53
CA GLY A 108 20.86 -2.69 4.41
C GLY A 108 21.71 -1.59 3.76
N GLU A 109 23.00 -1.86 3.57
CA GLU A 109 23.93 -0.95 2.88
C GLU A 109 24.08 -1.25 1.37
N GLU A 110 23.53 -2.38 0.90
CA GLU A 110 23.63 -2.77 -0.50
C GLU A 110 22.54 -2.12 -1.35
N VAL A 111 22.94 -1.63 -2.52
CA VAL A 111 22.05 -1.03 -3.52
C VAL A 111 22.03 -1.90 -4.76
N GLU A 112 20.85 -2.20 -5.26
CA GLU A 112 20.61 -2.89 -6.53
C GLU A 112 19.82 -2.00 -7.48
N HIS A 113 20.22 -2.00 -8.74
CA HIS A 113 19.58 -1.22 -9.81
C HIS A 113 19.12 -2.18 -10.91
N THR A 114 17.80 -2.29 -11.09
CA THR A 114 17.21 -3.23 -12.06
C THR A 114 16.35 -2.53 -13.08
N VAL A 115 16.32 -3.10 -14.28
CA VAL A 115 15.45 -2.72 -15.38
C VAL A 115 14.60 -3.91 -15.82
N ALA A 116 13.34 -3.64 -16.16
CA ALA A 116 12.45 -4.62 -16.76
C ALA A 116 11.49 -3.97 -17.75
N GLU A 117 11.05 -4.77 -18.71
CA GLU A 117 9.98 -4.43 -19.64
C GLU A 117 8.69 -5.15 -19.21
N GLY A 118 7.56 -4.65 -19.68
CA GLY A 118 6.26 -5.26 -19.44
C GLY A 118 5.20 -4.71 -20.39
N ASP A 119 3.99 -5.28 -20.31
CA ASP A 119 2.86 -4.92 -21.18
C ASP A 119 2.28 -3.53 -20.86
N GLY A 120 2.66 -2.97 -19.71
CA GLY A 120 2.23 -1.66 -19.22
C GLY A 120 3.18 -1.11 -18.16
N PRO A 121 3.06 0.17 -17.79
CA PRO A 121 3.95 0.82 -16.83
C PRO A 121 3.97 0.12 -15.47
N VAL A 122 2.81 -0.31 -14.97
CA VAL A 122 2.69 -1.01 -13.68
C VAL A 122 3.29 -2.42 -13.76
N ASN A 123 3.10 -3.13 -14.87
CA ASN A 123 3.67 -4.47 -15.04
C ASN A 123 5.20 -4.42 -15.16
N ALA A 124 5.74 -3.47 -15.92
CA ALA A 124 7.18 -3.24 -15.99
C ALA A 124 7.75 -2.89 -14.60
N LEU A 125 7.04 -2.08 -13.82
CA LEU A 125 7.43 -1.67 -12.47
C LEU A 125 7.47 -2.85 -11.48
N ASP A 126 6.42 -3.71 -11.46
CA ASP A 126 6.43 -4.95 -10.67
C ASP A 126 7.61 -5.84 -11.08
N ALA A 127 7.83 -6.04 -12.39
CA ALA A 127 8.91 -6.87 -12.88
C ALA A 127 10.29 -6.32 -12.46
N ALA A 128 10.50 -5.01 -12.52
CA ALA A 128 11.75 -4.36 -12.12
C ALA A 128 11.97 -4.49 -10.60
N LEU A 129 10.95 -4.19 -9.78
CA LEU A 129 11.00 -4.30 -8.32
C LEU A 129 11.29 -5.73 -7.88
N ARG A 130 10.55 -6.69 -8.46
CA ARG A 130 10.74 -8.11 -8.22
C ARG A 130 12.15 -8.54 -8.55
N ARG A 131 12.70 -8.16 -9.72
CA ARG A 131 14.10 -8.46 -10.07
C ARG A 131 15.09 -7.90 -9.05
N GLY A 132 14.89 -6.65 -8.62
CA GLY A 132 15.77 -6.00 -7.64
C GLY A 132 15.77 -6.71 -6.29
N LEU A 133 14.60 -7.17 -5.84
CA LEU A 133 14.46 -7.88 -4.57
C LEU A 133 14.85 -9.36 -4.65
N MET A 134 14.74 -9.99 -5.82
CA MET A 134 15.03 -11.42 -6.00
C MET A 134 16.50 -11.78 -5.73
N ARG A 135 17.42 -10.84 -5.88
CA ARG A 135 18.83 -11.02 -5.48
C ARG A 135 18.96 -11.28 -3.97
N PHE A 136 18.19 -10.58 -3.15
CA PHE A 136 18.30 -10.61 -1.69
C PHE A 136 17.35 -11.61 -1.02
N PHE A 137 16.16 -11.79 -1.59
CA PHE A 137 15.09 -12.60 -0.98
C PHE A 137 14.49 -13.68 -1.89
N PRO A 138 15.30 -14.49 -2.60
CA PRO A 138 14.79 -15.41 -3.62
C PRO A 138 13.84 -16.48 -3.07
N ARG A 139 14.10 -16.98 -1.85
CA ARG A 139 13.27 -18.04 -1.24
C ARG A 139 11.88 -17.55 -0.86
N GLN A 140 11.80 -16.31 -0.38
CA GLN A 140 10.56 -15.69 0.09
C GLN A 140 9.72 -15.17 -1.08
N LEU A 141 10.36 -14.61 -2.12
CA LEU A 141 9.66 -13.87 -3.18
C LEU A 141 9.42 -14.66 -4.47
N LYS A 142 10.18 -15.72 -4.76
CA LYS A 142 9.94 -16.58 -5.94
C LYS A 142 8.51 -17.14 -6.05
N PRO A 143 7.82 -17.57 -4.96
CA PRO A 143 6.46 -18.08 -5.08
C PRO A 143 5.39 -16.98 -5.17
N VAL A 144 5.75 -15.70 -4.95
CA VAL A 144 4.78 -14.61 -4.88
C VAL A 144 4.23 -14.28 -6.26
N GLN A 145 2.91 -14.23 -6.39
CA GLN A 145 2.21 -13.84 -7.61
C GLN A 145 1.13 -12.81 -7.28
N LEU A 146 0.92 -11.83 -8.16
CA LEU A 146 -0.23 -10.95 -8.12
C LEU A 146 -1.45 -11.70 -8.68
N THR A 147 -2.54 -11.74 -7.93
CA THR A 147 -3.77 -12.45 -8.34
C THR A 147 -4.90 -11.50 -8.72
N ASP A 148 -4.90 -10.28 -8.18
CA ASP A 148 -5.91 -9.28 -8.49
C ASP A 148 -5.33 -7.86 -8.40
N TYR A 149 -5.87 -6.97 -9.24
CA TYR A 149 -5.46 -5.58 -9.34
C TYR A 149 -6.69 -4.71 -9.57
N LYS A 150 -7.01 -3.85 -8.60
CA LYS A 150 -8.22 -3.01 -8.63
C LYS A 150 -7.87 -1.55 -8.42
N VAL A 151 -8.43 -0.70 -9.27
CA VAL A 151 -8.30 0.75 -9.18
C VAL A 151 -9.64 1.38 -8.80
N ARG A 152 -9.59 2.38 -7.93
CA ARG A 152 -10.72 3.21 -7.53
C ARG A 152 -10.32 4.68 -7.63
N ILE A 153 -11.19 5.49 -8.24
CA ILE A 153 -11.03 6.94 -8.31
C ILE A 153 -11.84 7.54 -7.16
N LEU A 154 -11.18 8.33 -6.30
CA LEU A 154 -11.78 8.81 -5.05
C LEU A 154 -12.56 10.10 -5.21
N ASP A 155 -12.06 11.00 -6.05
CA ASP A 155 -12.68 12.30 -6.31
C ASP A 155 -12.79 12.50 -7.82
N SER A 156 -14.00 12.31 -8.35
CA SER A 156 -14.27 12.47 -9.78
C SER A 156 -14.25 13.92 -10.26
N SER A 157 -14.21 14.90 -9.35
CA SER A 157 -14.21 16.33 -9.73
C SER A 157 -12.90 16.78 -10.39
N GLY A 158 -11.78 16.11 -10.10
CA GLY A 158 -10.47 16.40 -10.68
C GLY A 158 -10.21 15.79 -12.07
N GLY A 159 -11.14 15.01 -12.63
CA GLY A 159 -10.97 14.35 -13.92
C GLY A 159 -9.72 13.46 -13.95
N THR A 160 -8.78 13.72 -14.88
CA THR A 160 -7.53 12.94 -15.00
C THR A 160 -6.52 13.21 -13.87
N ALA A 161 -6.71 14.27 -13.08
CA ALA A 161 -5.91 14.57 -11.90
C ALA A 161 -6.52 13.99 -10.61
N ALA A 162 -7.57 13.18 -10.74
CA ALA A 162 -8.25 12.58 -9.62
C ALA A 162 -7.35 11.65 -8.82
N LYS A 163 -7.48 11.74 -7.49
CA LYS A 163 -6.77 10.85 -6.58
C LYS A 163 -7.18 9.41 -6.82
N THR A 164 -6.18 8.55 -6.96
CA THR A 164 -6.33 7.14 -7.28
C THR A 164 -5.95 6.28 -6.07
N ARG A 165 -6.80 5.30 -5.77
CA ARG A 165 -6.55 4.21 -4.81
C ARG A 165 -6.37 2.92 -5.59
N VAL A 166 -5.28 2.21 -5.32
CA VAL A 166 -4.94 0.92 -5.95
C VAL A 166 -4.92 -0.15 -4.87
N PHE A 167 -5.66 -1.23 -5.11
CA PHE A 167 -5.61 -2.45 -4.32
C PHE A 167 -4.90 -3.54 -5.11
N ILE A 168 -4.02 -4.26 -4.43
CA ILE A 168 -3.28 -5.39 -4.95
C ILE A 168 -3.55 -6.59 -4.06
N GLU A 169 -4.00 -7.69 -4.65
CA GLU A 169 -4.02 -9.00 -4.01
C GLU A 169 -2.83 -9.82 -4.50
N SER A 170 -2.12 -10.44 -3.56
CA SER A 170 -0.98 -11.29 -3.86
C SER A 170 -1.10 -12.61 -3.11
N THR A 171 -0.49 -13.67 -3.65
CA THR A 171 -0.42 -14.98 -3.01
C THR A 171 0.98 -15.58 -3.13
N ASP A 172 1.36 -16.43 -2.18
CA ASP A 172 2.54 -17.31 -2.31
C ASP A 172 2.16 -18.76 -2.67
N GLY A 173 0.93 -18.98 -3.12
CA GLY A 173 0.34 -20.28 -3.42
C GLY A 173 -0.22 -21.00 -2.19
N ARG A 174 -0.09 -20.44 -0.99
CA ARG A 174 -0.68 -20.97 0.24
C ARG A 174 -1.62 -19.99 0.90
N GLU A 175 -1.18 -18.75 1.01
CA GLU A 175 -1.97 -17.68 1.61
C GLU A 175 -2.07 -16.50 0.65
N SER A 176 -3.15 -15.75 0.76
CA SER A 176 -3.35 -14.49 0.03
C SER A 176 -3.30 -13.31 0.99
N TRP A 177 -2.93 -12.15 0.48
CA TRP A 177 -2.96 -10.90 1.22
C TRP A 177 -3.26 -9.73 0.29
N SER A 178 -3.91 -8.73 0.85
CA SER A 178 -4.32 -7.52 0.14
C SER A 178 -3.62 -6.29 0.69
N THR A 179 -3.14 -5.44 -0.22
CA THR A 179 -2.43 -4.19 0.07
C THR A 179 -3.04 -3.04 -0.70
N VAL A 180 -2.82 -1.83 -0.19
CA VAL A 180 -3.39 -0.61 -0.76
C VAL A 180 -2.35 0.49 -0.87
N GLY A 181 -2.41 1.24 -1.96
CA GLY A 181 -1.67 2.48 -2.14
C GLY A 181 -2.60 3.56 -2.67
N ALA A 182 -2.43 4.80 -2.20
CA ALA A 182 -3.16 5.95 -2.70
C ALA A 182 -2.20 7.07 -3.11
N HIS A 183 -2.47 7.66 -4.27
CA HIS A 183 -1.72 8.78 -4.82
C HIS A 183 -2.48 9.44 -5.98
N ASP A 184 -2.15 10.68 -6.32
CA ASP A 184 -2.70 11.37 -7.50
C ASP A 184 -2.12 10.85 -8.83
N ASN A 185 -1.08 10.02 -8.74
CA ASN A 185 -0.47 9.32 -9.86
C ASN A 185 -0.68 7.82 -9.67
N ILE A 186 -1.35 7.18 -10.62
CA ILE A 186 -1.65 5.75 -10.58
C ILE A 186 -0.39 4.89 -10.46
N VAL A 187 0.72 5.24 -11.11
CA VAL A 187 1.98 4.48 -11.04
C VAL A 187 2.56 4.51 -9.63
N GLU A 188 2.50 5.66 -8.97
CA GLU A 188 2.95 5.83 -7.58
C GLU A 188 2.02 5.10 -6.59
N ALA A 189 0.70 5.16 -6.80
CA ALA A 189 -0.26 4.40 -6.01
C ALA A 189 -0.02 2.89 -6.14
N SER A 190 0.24 2.39 -7.36
CA SER A 190 0.59 0.99 -7.60
C SER A 190 1.91 0.61 -6.95
N LEU A 191 2.94 1.46 -7.02
CA LEU A 191 4.23 1.21 -6.40
C LEU A 191 4.12 1.05 -4.89
N ARG A 192 3.37 1.94 -4.22
CA ARG A 192 3.13 1.87 -2.78
C ARG A 192 2.47 0.56 -2.37
N ALA A 193 1.43 0.14 -3.10
CA ALA A 193 0.79 -1.15 -2.86
C ALA A 193 1.74 -2.34 -3.10
N LEU A 194 2.57 -2.30 -4.15
CA LEU A 194 3.58 -3.34 -4.43
C LEU A 194 4.63 -3.43 -3.33
N ILE A 195 5.14 -2.28 -2.85
CA ILE A 195 6.11 -2.21 -1.76
C ILE A 195 5.51 -2.86 -0.51
N ASP A 196 4.30 -2.47 -0.11
CA ASP A 196 3.61 -3.09 1.03
C ASP A 196 3.43 -4.60 0.82
N SER A 197 3.10 -5.05 -0.39
CA SER A 197 2.87 -6.47 -0.66
C SER A 197 4.15 -7.30 -0.46
N PHE A 198 5.28 -6.82 -1.01
CA PHE A 198 6.56 -7.48 -0.83
C PHE A 198 7.07 -7.35 0.60
N GLU A 199 6.92 -6.19 1.23
CA GLU A 199 7.33 -5.98 2.62
C GLU A 199 6.58 -6.92 3.56
N TYR A 200 5.25 -7.01 3.44
CA TYR A 200 4.42 -7.91 4.23
C TYR A 200 4.88 -9.35 4.05
N ARG A 201 5.17 -9.79 2.82
CA ARG A 201 5.68 -11.14 2.58
C ARG A 201 7.01 -11.40 3.28
N LEU A 202 7.89 -10.40 3.40
CA LEU A 202 9.21 -10.52 4.00
C LEU A 202 9.18 -10.44 5.54
N THR A 203 8.30 -9.64 6.12
CA THR A 203 8.23 -9.41 7.57
C THR A 203 7.28 -10.37 8.28
N ARG A 204 6.35 -11.00 7.56
CA ARG A 204 5.41 -11.94 8.14
C ARG A 204 6.12 -13.19 8.65
N LYS A 205 6.00 -13.44 9.96
CA LYS A 205 6.48 -14.68 10.59
C LYS A 205 5.71 -15.86 9.99
N LYS A 206 6.40 -16.95 9.64
CA LYS A 206 5.72 -18.21 9.30
C LYS A 206 4.87 -18.61 10.51
N LYS A 207 3.56 -18.82 10.31
CA LYS A 207 2.76 -19.59 11.27
C LYS A 207 3.42 -20.97 11.38
N SER A 208 3.93 -21.29 12.56
CA SER A 208 4.51 -22.59 12.88
C SER A 208 3.43 -23.66 12.95
#